data_AF-A0A1M6PZX4-F1
#
_entry.id   AF-A0A1M6PZX4-F1
#
_cell.length_a   1.000
_cell.length_b   1.000
_cell.length_c   1.000
_cell.angle_alpha   90.00
_cell.angle_beta   90.00
_cell.angle_gamma   90.00
#
_symmetry.space_group_name_H-M   'P 1'
#
loop_
_entity.id
_entity.type
_entity.pdbx_description
1 polymer ?
#
loop_
_entity_poly.entity_id
_entity_poly.type
_entity_poly.pdbx_seq_one_letter_code
_entity_poly.pdbx_strand_id
1 'polypeptide(L)'
;MATGKLNFVKRGATNPQSREGQQVSELEWWKEHQRLWNQLVPKSGQADTVQGELIRCTGRFSDEAYRNGNVNWDAGHEQMLDFVERTLNQANTFDETQKAKVREAVRSIRESIDGPDLSGHGSALYLLSEMAVRWCLANPKPVPHAKNPDLKR
;
A
#
# COMPACT_ATOMS: atom_id res chain seq x y z
N MET A 1 -40.81 -28.23 57.54
CA MET A 1 -41.37 -28.93 56.37
C MET A 1 -40.90 -28.22 55.11
N ALA A 2 -40.38 -28.99 54.15
CA ALA A 2 -40.05 -28.71 52.73
C ALA A 2 -39.18 -27.47 52.39
N THR A 3 -37.91 -27.55 51.96
CA THR A 3 -37.29 -28.08 50.71
C THR A 3 -37.75 -27.42 49.40
N GLY A 4 -36.78 -26.90 48.62
CA GLY A 4 -36.83 -26.90 47.15
C GLY A 4 -36.42 -25.62 46.42
N LYS A 5 -35.22 -25.61 45.84
CA LYS A 5 -34.73 -24.65 44.82
C LYS A 5 -35.42 -24.90 43.46
N LEU A 6 -35.59 -23.87 42.63
CA LEU A 6 -35.25 -23.94 41.19
C LEU A 6 -35.10 -22.55 40.55
N ASN A 7 -33.99 -22.39 39.82
CA ASN A 7 -33.70 -21.27 38.92
C ASN A 7 -34.58 -21.32 37.66
N PHE A 8 -34.93 -20.17 37.09
CA PHE A 8 -35.14 -20.07 35.65
C PHE A 8 -34.58 -18.76 35.08
N VAL A 9 -33.55 -18.94 34.25
CA VAL A 9 -32.89 -17.95 33.40
C VAL A 9 -33.84 -17.57 32.28
N LYS A 10 -34.07 -16.27 32.05
CA LYS A 10 -34.60 -15.78 30.77
C LYS A 10 -33.43 -15.37 29.87
N ARG A 11 -33.18 -16.16 28.82
CA ARG A 11 -32.27 -15.83 27.71
C ARG A 11 -33.08 -15.22 26.56
N GLY A 12 -32.50 -14.20 25.93
CA GLY A 12 -32.52 -14.04 24.48
C GLY A 12 -33.47 -12.99 23.89
N ALA A 13 -32.91 -11.82 23.57
CA ALA A 13 -32.92 -11.28 22.21
C ALA A 13 -31.97 -10.07 22.16
N THR A 14 -30.73 -10.32 21.74
CA THR A 14 -29.82 -9.27 21.26
C THR A 14 -30.35 -8.78 19.93
N ASN A 15 -30.75 -7.50 19.84
CA ASN A 15 -31.00 -6.84 18.57
C ASN A 15 -29.65 -6.37 17.99
N PRO A 16 -29.19 -6.89 16.84
CA PRO A 16 -27.99 -6.43 16.16
C PRO A 16 -28.40 -5.39 15.12
N GLN A 17 -28.53 -4.12 15.52
CA GLN A 17 -28.65 -3.03 14.54
C GLN A 17 -27.28 -2.41 14.29
N SER A 18 -26.75 -2.79 13.12
CA SER A 18 -25.97 -1.96 12.20
C SER A 18 -24.71 -1.29 12.77
N ARG A 19 -23.60 -2.03 12.76
CA ARG A 19 -22.28 -1.43 12.54
C ARG A 19 -22.00 -1.42 11.04
N GLU A 20 -22.73 -0.59 10.30
CA GLU A 20 -22.28 -0.14 8.98
C GLU A 20 -21.25 0.97 9.20
N GLY A 21 -20.08 0.83 8.57
CA GLY A 21 -18.94 1.74 8.72
C GLY A 21 -17.74 1.04 9.33
N GLN A 22 -17.22 0.01 8.67
CA GLN A 22 -15.94 -0.57 9.04
C GLN A 22 -14.82 0.41 8.61
N GLN A 23 -14.55 1.35 9.51
CA GLN A 23 -13.25 1.85 9.96
C GLN A 23 -12.15 1.92 8.88
N VAL A 24 -11.82 3.16 8.48
CA VAL A 24 -10.55 3.53 7.85
C VAL A 24 -9.44 2.81 8.62
N SER A 25 -8.75 1.85 7.98
CA SER A 25 -7.83 0.99 8.72
C SER A 25 -6.74 1.81 9.40
N GLU A 26 -6.57 1.61 10.72
CA GLU A 26 -5.46 2.08 11.56
C GLU A 26 -4.10 1.46 11.18
N LEU A 27 -3.88 1.19 9.89
CA LEU A 27 -2.62 0.64 9.42
C LEU A 27 -1.57 1.75 9.51
N GLU A 28 -0.60 1.60 10.41
CA GLU A 28 0.62 2.42 10.44
C GLU A 28 1.51 2.06 9.24
N TRP A 29 1.01 2.33 8.03
CA TRP A 29 1.61 1.87 6.78
C TRP A 29 3.05 2.33 6.63
N TRP A 30 3.44 3.47 7.21
CA TRP A 30 4.82 3.97 7.17
C TRP A 30 5.77 3.07 7.97
N LYS A 31 5.35 2.53 9.12
CA LYS A 31 6.15 1.58 9.90
C LYS A 31 6.29 0.26 9.16
N GLU A 32 5.19 -0.20 8.56
CA GLU A 32 5.20 -1.41 7.75
C GLU A 32 6.02 -1.26 6.47
N HIS A 33 5.97 -0.09 5.82
CA HIS A 33 6.83 0.23 4.68
C HIS A 33 8.30 0.14 5.06
N GLN A 34 8.70 0.78 6.17
CA GLN A 34 10.07 0.71 6.68
C GLN A 34 10.49 -0.71 7.07
N ARG A 35 9.60 -1.47 7.71
CA ARG A 35 9.86 -2.88 8.05
C ARG A 35 10.07 -3.72 6.79
N LEU A 36 9.18 -3.59 5.80
CA LEU A 36 9.26 -4.31 4.52
C LEU A 36 10.49 -3.88 3.72
N TRP A 37 10.83 -2.59 3.74
CA TRP A 37 12.04 -2.06 3.11
C TRP A 37 13.27 -2.78 3.64
N ASN A 38 13.45 -2.80 4.96
CA ASN A 38 14.59 -3.44 5.61
C ASN A 38 14.66 -4.96 5.37
N GLN A 39 13.52 -5.61 5.11
CA GLN A 39 13.46 -7.06 4.89
C GLN A 39 13.61 -7.48 3.43
N LEU A 40 13.04 -6.71 2.49
CA LEU A 40 12.81 -7.16 1.11
C LEU A 40 13.57 -6.35 0.07
N VAL A 41 14.01 -5.13 0.40
CA VAL A 41 14.70 -4.26 -0.55
C VAL A 41 16.21 -4.49 -0.45
N PRO A 42 16.89 -4.89 -1.55
CA PRO A 42 18.33 -5.06 -1.53
C PRO A 42 19.04 -3.71 -1.38
N LYS A 43 20.29 -3.73 -0.90
CA LYS A 43 21.13 -2.53 -0.81
C LYS A 43 21.35 -1.82 -2.14
N SER A 44 21.26 -2.57 -3.25
CA SER A 44 21.46 -2.06 -4.61
C SER A 44 20.67 -2.86 -5.62
N GLY A 45 20.17 -2.18 -6.64
CA GLY A 45 19.43 -2.77 -7.76
C GLY A 45 17.99 -3.13 -7.43
N GLN A 46 17.36 -3.83 -8.38
CA GLN A 46 15.98 -4.30 -8.26
C GLN A 46 15.85 -5.46 -7.28
N ALA A 47 14.75 -5.48 -6.53
CA ALA A 47 14.44 -6.55 -5.60
C ALA A 47 14.12 -7.87 -6.33
N ASP A 48 14.32 -9.00 -5.65
CA ASP A 48 14.04 -10.32 -6.22
C ASP A 48 12.56 -10.71 -6.15
N THR A 49 11.76 -9.94 -5.40
CA THR A 49 10.32 -10.19 -5.21
C THR A 49 9.50 -8.98 -5.62
N VAL A 50 8.26 -9.21 -6.08
CA VAL A 50 7.32 -8.14 -6.44
C VAL A 50 7.02 -7.26 -5.23
N GLN A 51 6.92 -7.86 -4.04
CA GLN A 51 6.76 -7.15 -2.77
C GLN A 51 7.92 -6.18 -2.53
N GLY A 52 9.15 -6.68 -2.60
CA GLY A 52 10.34 -5.85 -2.43
C GLY A 52 10.42 -4.75 -3.47
N GLU A 53 10.06 -5.04 -4.73
CA GLU A 53 10.16 -4.07 -5.81
C GLU A 53 9.10 -2.97 -5.70
N LEU A 54 7.87 -3.28 -5.28
CA LEU A 54 6.84 -2.28 -4.98
C LEU A 54 7.28 -1.32 -3.87
N ILE A 55 7.82 -1.87 -2.79
CA ILE A 55 8.31 -1.08 -1.64
C ILE A 55 9.51 -0.22 -2.05
N ARG A 56 10.43 -0.79 -2.85
CA ARG A 56 11.56 -0.07 -3.41
C ARG A 56 11.11 1.11 -4.27
N CYS A 57 10.23 0.88 -5.25
CA CYS A 57 9.76 1.92 -6.18
C CYS A 57 9.07 3.06 -5.43
N THR A 58 8.08 2.75 -4.58
CA THR A 58 7.31 3.77 -3.84
C THR A 58 8.16 4.56 -2.85
N GLY A 59 9.14 3.92 -2.20
CA GLY A 59 10.11 4.62 -1.36
C GLY A 59 11.03 5.53 -2.18
N ARG A 60 11.46 5.11 -3.38
CA ARG A 60 12.30 5.91 -4.28
C ARG A 60 11.58 7.14 -4.82
N PHE A 61 10.30 7.04 -5.15
CA PHE A 61 9.51 8.23 -5.54
C PHE A 61 9.43 9.26 -4.42
N SER A 62 9.19 8.80 -3.20
CA SER A 62 9.15 9.69 -2.04
C SER A 62 10.53 10.32 -1.77
N ASP A 63 11.59 9.53 -1.76
CA ASP A 63 12.96 10.02 -1.55
C ASP A 63 13.36 11.07 -2.60
N GLU A 64 13.06 10.81 -3.88
CA GLU A 64 13.35 11.72 -4.99
C GLU A 64 12.56 13.04 -4.86
N ALA A 65 11.26 12.96 -4.55
CA ALA A 65 10.43 14.14 -4.38
C ALA A 65 10.86 14.98 -3.17
N TYR A 66 11.08 14.36 -2.00
CA TYR A 66 11.40 15.08 -0.77
C TYR A 66 12.82 15.63 -0.73
N ARG A 67 13.80 14.91 -1.29
CA ARG A 67 15.22 15.31 -1.20
C ARG A 67 15.69 16.11 -2.39
N ASN A 68 15.15 15.82 -3.56
CA ASN A 68 15.65 16.37 -4.83
C ASN A 68 14.58 17.18 -5.57
N GLY A 69 13.34 17.26 -5.07
CA GLY A 69 12.26 17.96 -5.76
C GLY A 69 12.01 17.39 -7.17
N ASN A 70 12.22 16.08 -7.36
CA ASN A 70 12.15 15.40 -8.65
C ASN A 70 13.12 15.86 -9.74
N VAL A 71 14.21 16.58 -9.40
CA VAL A 71 15.20 17.01 -10.39
C VAL A 71 15.88 15.84 -11.12
N ASN A 72 16.01 14.66 -10.49
CA ASN A 72 16.54 13.45 -11.13
C ASN A 72 15.43 12.56 -11.71
N TRP A 73 14.20 13.06 -11.82
CA TRP A 73 13.12 12.32 -12.46
C TRP A 73 13.46 12.05 -13.94
N ASP A 74 13.36 10.80 -14.38
CA ASP A 74 13.76 10.40 -15.74
C ASP A 74 12.94 9.18 -16.22
N ALA A 75 13.26 8.65 -17.40
CA ALA A 75 12.59 7.48 -17.97
C ALA A 75 12.60 6.23 -17.09
N GLY A 76 13.62 6.02 -16.25
CA GLY A 76 13.65 4.95 -15.27
C GLY A 76 12.66 5.15 -14.13
N HIS A 77 12.28 6.39 -13.79
CA HIS A 77 11.25 6.66 -12.77
C HIS A 77 9.87 6.34 -13.37
N GLU A 78 9.66 6.70 -14.63
CA GLU A 78 8.46 6.30 -15.38
C GLU A 78 8.32 4.78 -15.46
N GLN A 79 9.40 4.05 -15.78
CA GLN A 79 9.36 2.57 -15.81
C GLN A 79 9.01 1.95 -14.45
N MET A 80 9.53 2.51 -13.35
CA MET A 80 9.15 2.10 -12.00
C MET A 80 7.68 2.41 -11.72
N LEU A 81 7.20 3.58 -12.16
CA LEU A 81 5.82 4.01 -11.94
C LEU A 81 4.84 3.13 -12.73
N ASP A 82 5.17 2.77 -13.97
CA ASP A 82 4.43 1.81 -14.80
C ASP A 82 4.37 0.43 -14.16
N PHE A 83 5.48 -0.03 -13.56
CA PHE A 83 5.51 -1.29 -12.81
C PHE A 83 4.54 -1.24 -11.62
N VAL A 84 4.56 -0.16 -10.83
CA VAL A 84 3.66 0.03 -9.68
C VAL A 84 2.21 0.08 -10.15
N GLU A 85 1.90 0.90 -11.15
CA GLU A 85 0.55 1.07 -11.70
C GLU A 85 -0.01 -0.27 -12.17
N ARG A 86 0.72 -0.99 -13.03
CA ARG A 86 0.31 -2.29 -13.57
C ARG A 86 0.09 -3.32 -12.46
N THR A 87 1.03 -3.43 -11.52
CA THR A 87 0.97 -4.45 -10.46
C THR A 87 -0.23 -4.23 -9.54
N LEU A 88 -0.47 -2.98 -9.11
CA LEU A 88 -1.57 -2.67 -8.21
C LEU A 88 -2.94 -2.73 -8.92
N ASN A 89 -3.01 -2.44 -10.22
CA ASN A 89 -4.27 -2.55 -10.99
C ASN A 89 -4.65 -4.00 -11.34
N GLN A 90 -3.67 -4.88 -11.53
CA GLN A 90 -3.91 -6.31 -11.79
C GLN A 90 -4.17 -7.12 -10.51
N ALA A 91 -3.95 -6.54 -9.34
CA ALA A 91 -4.13 -7.22 -8.07
C ALA A 91 -5.61 -7.54 -7.79
N ASN A 92 -5.88 -8.80 -7.45
CA ASN A 92 -7.19 -9.21 -6.91
C ASN A 92 -7.40 -8.71 -5.46
N THR A 93 -6.37 -8.11 -4.86
CA THR A 93 -6.41 -7.53 -3.51
C THR A 93 -7.27 -6.28 -3.43
N PHE A 94 -7.42 -5.54 -4.54
CA PHE A 94 -8.09 -4.24 -4.55
C PHE A 94 -9.37 -4.28 -5.38
N ASP A 95 -10.38 -3.55 -4.91
CA ASP A 95 -11.59 -3.28 -5.69
C ASP A 95 -11.35 -2.16 -6.73
N GLU A 96 -12.32 -1.94 -7.61
CA GLU A 96 -12.19 -0.93 -8.67
C GLU A 96 -12.11 0.51 -8.14
N THR A 97 -12.66 0.79 -6.96
CA THR A 97 -12.54 2.11 -6.32
C THR A 97 -11.11 2.35 -5.88
N GLN A 98 -10.49 1.36 -5.26
CA GLN A 98 -9.10 1.38 -4.83
C GLN A 98 -8.15 1.47 -6.03
N LYS A 99 -8.39 0.69 -7.08
CA LYS A 99 -7.61 0.75 -8.33
C LYS A 99 -7.76 2.10 -9.03
N ALA A 100 -8.96 2.70 -9.04
CA ALA A 100 -9.16 4.03 -9.59
C ALA A 100 -8.31 5.09 -8.86
N LYS A 101 -8.24 5.02 -7.52
CA LYS A 101 -7.37 5.90 -6.73
C LYS A 101 -5.88 5.70 -7.06
N VAL A 102 -5.43 4.47 -7.28
CA VAL A 102 -4.06 4.19 -7.74
C VAL A 102 -3.79 4.87 -9.07
N ARG A 103 -4.68 4.71 -10.06
CA ARG A 103 -4.53 5.34 -11.39
C ARG A 103 -4.52 6.87 -11.29
N GLU A 104 -5.38 7.44 -10.45
CA GLU A 104 -5.41 8.88 -10.21
C GLU A 104 -4.11 9.37 -9.57
N ALA A 105 -3.59 8.69 -8.54
CA ALA A 105 -2.32 9.06 -7.92
C ALA A 105 -1.15 8.97 -8.90
N VAL A 106 -1.10 7.93 -9.73
CA VAL A 106 -0.09 7.81 -10.78
C VAL A 106 -0.17 8.98 -11.77
N ARG A 107 -1.39 9.33 -12.23
CA ARG A 107 -1.60 10.50 -13.08
C ARG A 107 -1.12 11.78 -12.40
N SER A 108 -1.53 12.01 -11.14
CA SER A 108 -1.12 13.21 -10.39
C SER A 108 0.39 13.34 -10.25
N ILE A 109 1.11 12.23 -10.01
CA ILE A 109 2.58 12.24 -9.95
C ILE A 109 3.16 12.68 -11.31
N ARG A 110 2.69 12.11 -12.43
CA ARG A 110 3.15 12.48 -13.78
C ARG A 110 2.86 13.96 -14.11
N GLU A 111 1.71 14.48 -13.67
CA GLU A 111 1.30 15.86 -13.92
C GLU A 111 2.01 16.89 -13.01
N SER A 112 2.65 16.45 -11.92
CA SER A 112 3.29 17.31 -10.92
C SER A 112 4.78 17.03 -10.74
N ILE A 113 5.46 16.50 -11.76
CA ILE A 113 6.90 16.19 -11.69
C ILE A 113 7.71 17.44 -11.30
N ASP A 114 7.47 18.59 -11.94
CA ASP A 114 8.21 19.84 -11.68
C ASP A 114 7.88 20.52 -10.34
N GLY A 115 6.88 20.01 -9.62
CA GLY A 115 6.41 20.56 -8.36
C GLY A 115 5.64 19.51 -7.57
N PRO A 116 6.34 18.48 -7.03
CA PRO A 116 5.67 17.36 -6.39
C PRO A 116 4.87 17.81 -5.17
N ASP A 117 3.71 17.20 -4.98
CA ASP A 117 2.92 17.39 -3.77
C ASP A 117 3.59 16.70 -2.56
N LEU A 118 4.17 17.51 -1.68
CA LEU A 118 4.86 17.08 -0.46
C LEU A 118 4.00 17.26 0.81
N SER A 119 2.70 17.51 0.66
CA SER A 119 1.77 17.73 1.79
C SER A 119 1.65 16.53 2.75
N GLY A 120 2.14 15.36 2.35
CA GLY A 120 2.22 14.16 3.18
C GLY A 120 0.96 13.32 3.08
N HIS A 121 0.26 13.13 4.20
CA HIS A 121 -0.95 12.28 4.25
C HIS A 121 -2.00 12.77 3.27
N GLY A 122 -2.40 11.91 2.33
CA GLY A 122 -3.34 12.24 1.26
C GLY A 122 -2.68 12.62 -0.06
N SER A 123 -1.37 12.86 -0.09
CA SER A 123 -0.63 13.05 -1.34
C SER A 123 -0.59 11.75 -2.17
N ALA A 124 -0.41 11.89 -3.48
CA ALA A 124 -0.32 10.76 -4.39
C ALA A 124 0.84 9.81 -4.05
N LEU A 125 1.99 10.35 -3.63
CA LEU A 125 3.17 9.57 -3.21
C LEU A 125 2.87 8.69 -1.98
N TYR A 126 2.17 9.26 -0.99
CA TYR A 126 1.80 8.55 0.23
C TYR A 126 0.75 7.49 -0.06
N LEU A 127 -0.22 7.79 -0.92
CA LEU A 127 -1.21 6.81 -1.35
C LEU A 127 -0.53 5.60 -2.02
N LEU A 128 0.37 5.81 -2.98
CA LEU A 128 1.05 4.68 -3.63
C LEU A 128 1.87 3.84 -2.65
N SER A 129 2.54 4.49 -1.69
CA SER A 129 3.29 3.79 -0.63
C SER A 129 2.38 2.96 0.26
N GLU A 130 1.25 3.51 0.68
CA GLU A 130 0.25 2.80 1.47
C GLU A 130 -0.35 1.61 0.70
N MET A 131 -0.70 1.81 -0.57
CA MET A 131 -1.25 0.75 -1.43
C MET A 131 -0.24 -0.37 -1.67
N ALA A 132 1.05 -0.04 -1.86
CA ALA A 132 2.10 -1.05 -1.94
C ALA A 132 2.21 -1.88 -0.66
N VAL A 133 2.15 -1.25 0.52
CA VAL A 133 2.14 -1.96 1.81
C VAL A 133 0.94 -2.88 1.93
N ARG A 134 -0.27 -2.38 1.65
CA ARG A 134 -1.51 -3.18 1.70
C ARG A 134 -1.42 -4.39 0.77
N TRP A 135 -0.87 -4.20 -0.44
CA TRP A 135 -0.66 -5.29 -1.38
C TRP A 135 0.30 -6.33 -0.82
N CYS A 136 1.44 -5.92 -0.24
CA CYS A 136 2.42 -6.83 0.35
C CYS A 136 1.83 -7.63 1.52
N LEU A 137 1.06 -6.99 2.41
CA LEU A 137 0.45 -7.65 3.56
C LEU A 137 -0.64 -8.65 3.15
N ALA A 138 -1.38 -8.36 2.09
CA ALA A 138 -2.36 -9.29 1.53
C ALA A 138 -1.73 -10.44 0.73
N ASN A 139 -0.48 -10.28 0.27
CA ASN A 139 0.27 -11.26 -0.51
C ASN A 139 1.57 -11.65 0.22
N PRO A 140 1.51 -12.31 1.39
CA PRO A 140 2.68 -12.58 2.22
C PRO A 140 3.63 -13.65 1.65
N LYS A 141 3.17 -14.45 0.68
CA LYS A 141 4.02 -15.44 -0.01
C LYS A 141 4.86 -14.72 -1.06
N PRO A 142 6.20 -14.82 -1.03
CA PRO A 142 7.07 -14.16 -2.00
C PRO A 142 6.66 -14.47 -3.45
N VAL A 143 6.47 -13.42 -4.25
CA VAL A 143 6.20 -13.54 -5.69
C VAL A 143 7.48 -13.17 -6.43
N PRO A 144 8.07 -14.05 -7.26
CA PRO A 144 9.28 -13.74 -8.02
C PRO A 144 9.10 -12.48 -8.89
N HIS A 145 10.07 -11.57 -8.85
CA HIS A 145 10.12 -10.41 -9.73
C HIS A 145 11.06 -10.65 -10.91
N ALA A 146 10.53 -10.48 -12.12
CA ALA A 146 11.34 -10.47 -13.34
C ALA A 146 11.99 -9.09 -13.51
N LYS A 147 13.30 -9.01 -13.24
CA LYS A 147 14.06 -7.76 -13.31
C LYS A 147 14.08 -7.18 -14.73
N ASN A 148 13.89 -5.87 -14.84
CA ASN A 148 14.02 -5.14 -16.10
C ASN A 148 15.52 -4.85 -16.37
N PRO A 149 16.15 -5.47 -17.38
CA PRO A 149 17.57 -5.26 -17.67
C PRO A 149 17.89 -3.83 -18.12
N ASP A 150 16.91 -3.10 -18.64
CA ASP A 150 17.07 -1.72 -19.12
C ASP A 150 16.93 -0.68 -18.00
N LEU A 151 16.41 -1.09 -16.83
CA LEU A 151 16.28 -0.23 -15.65
C LEU A 151 17.59 -0.24 -14.85
N LYS A 152 18.46 0.73 -15.12
CA LYS A 152 19.76 0.90 -14.47
C LYS A 152 19.66 1.59 -13.10
N ARG A 153 18.92 1.02 -12.14
CA ARG A 153 18.61 1.64 -10.84
C ARG A 153 18.38 0.65 -9.71
#